data_AF-N0E2Q5-F1
#
_entry.id   AF-N0E2Q5-F1
#
_cell.length_a   1.000
_cell.length_b   1.000
_cell.length_c   1.000
_cell.angle_alpha   90.00
_cell.angle_beta   90.00
_cell.angle_gamma   90.00
#
_symmetry.space_group_name_H-M   'P 1'
#
loop_
_entity.id
_entity.type
_entity.pdbx_description
1 polymer ?
#
loop_
_entity_poly.entity_id
_entity_poly.type
_entity_poly.pdbx_seq_one_letter_code
_entity_poly.pdbx_strand_id
1 'polypeptide(L)'
;MAHIRIDKTEQTLTVDLSAVEVVESLHRDLTVPLSSVLSARVTDKALGEVFGMRFPGTGLPGLELVGTFISADLGRTFAVCHGRGEGVVIELDVDVAGFDRVVATVDDPEAIVAELS
;
A
#
# COMPACT_ATOMS: atom_id res chain seq x y z
N MET A 1 4.43 7.21 -9.22
CA MET A 1 4.72 6.28 -8.11
C MET A 1 3.80 6.60 -6.94
N ALA A 2 3.61 5.65 -6.03
CA ALA A 2 2.95 5.92 -4.76
C ALA A 2 3.87 6.78 -3.89
N HIS A 3 3.26 7.61 -3.04
CA HIS A 3 3.98 8.40 -2.06
C HIS A 3 3.63 7.89 -0.66
N ILE A 4 4.65 7.63 0.16
CA ILE A 4 4.48 7.16 1.53
C ILE A 4 5.00 8.26 2.46
N ARG A 5 4.18 8.67 3.41
CA ARG A 5 4.52 9.65 4.44
C ARG A 5 4.57 8.96 5.79
N ILE A 6 5.66 9.16 6.50
CA ILE A 6 5.83 8.69 7.88
C ILE A 6 5.87 9.92 8.78
N ASP A 7 4.88 10.06 9.66
CA ASP A 7 4.85 11.11 10.67
C ASP A 7 5.20 10.51 12.04
N LYS A 8 6.42 10.79 12.52
CA LYS A 8 6.90 10.32 13.83
C LYS A 8 6.26 11.06 15.02
N THR A 9 5.68 12.23 14.79
CA THR A 9 5.02 13.03 15.84
C THR A 9 3.61 12.52 16.08
N GLU A 10 2.84 12.38 14.99
CA GLU A 10 1.47 11.83 15.03
C GLU A 10 1.46 10.29 15.10
N GLN A 11 2.63 9.65 14.95
CA GLN A 11 2.82 8.20 14.93
C GLN A 11 1.98 7.51 13.86
N THR A 12 1.99 8.04 12.63
CA THR A 12 1.20 7.53 11.50
C THR A 12 2.05 7.24 10.27
N LEU A 13 1.57 6.28 9.49
CA LEU A 13 2.00 6.00 8.13
C LEU A 13 0.83 6.27 7.19
N THR A 14 1.05 7.09 6.18
CA THR A 14 0.06 7.39 5.14
C THR A 14 0.59 6.94 3.78
N VAL A 15 -0.22 6.16 3.06
CA VAL A 15 0.05 5.80 1.66
C VAL A 15 -0.93 6.58 0.78
N ASP A 16 -0.38 7.51 0.02
CA ASP A 16 -1.13 8.39 -0.86
C ASP A 16 -1.54 7.61 -2.12
N LEU A 17 -2.82 7.69 -2.48
CA LEU A 17 -3.29 7.19 -3.76
C LEU A 17 -2.82 8.16 -4.86
N SER A 18 -2.06 7.68 -5.83
CA SER A 18 -1.54 8.56 -6.89
C SER A 18 -2.70 9.15 -7.72
N ALA A 19 -2.57 10.42 -8.10
CA ALA A 19 -3.66 11.24 -8.63
C ALA A 19 -4.03 10.98 -10.11
N VAL A 20 -3.71 9.84 -10.71
CA VAL A 20 -3.67 9.73 -12.18
C VAL A 20 -4.99 9.37 -12.86
N GLU A 21 -6.03 8.90 -12.16
CA GLU A 21 -7.39 8.86 -12.75
C GLU A 21 -8.44 9.30 -11.72
N VAL A 22 -8.58 10.63 -11.56
CA VAL A 22 -9.67 11.24 -10.79
C VAL A 22 -10.97 11.07 -11.56
N VAL A 23 -11.62 9.92 -11.37
CA VAL A 23 -13.06 9.76 -11.60
C VAL A 23 -13.67 9.10 -10.37
N GLU A 24 -14.54 9.88 -9.71
CA GLU A 24 -15.38 9.60 -8.54
C GLU A 24 -14.70 9.64 -7.14
N SER A 25 -14.62 10.87 -6.60
CA SER A 25 -14.97 11.36 -5.24
C SER A 25 -14.87 10.49 -3.96
N LEU A 26 -14.26 9.30 -3.94
CA LEU A 26 -14.27 8.42 -2.76
C LEU A 26 -12.94 7.70 -2.48
N HIS A 27 -11.83 8.16 -3.05
CA HIS A 27 -10.52 7.54 -2.86
C HIS A 27 -9.79 8.27 -1.72
N ARG A 28 -9.79 7.68 -0.52
CA ARG A 28 -9.06 8.21 0.64
C ARG A 28 -7.71 7.50 0.75
N ASP A 29 -6.66 8.26 1.01
CA ASP A 29 -5.34 7.74 1.39
C ASP A 29 -5.48 6.75 2.55
N LEU A 30 -4.65 5.71 2.55
CA LEU A 30 -4.61 4.80 3.68
C LEU A 30 -3.70 5.40 4.75
N THR A 31 -4.28 5.84 5.87
CA THR A 31 -3.52 6.25 7.05
C THR A 31 -3.70 5.22 8.16
N VAL A 32 -2.60 4.69 8.67
CA VAL A 32 -2.57 3.70 9.76
C VAL A 32 -1.60 4.16 10.86
N PRO A 33 -1.80 3.74 12.13
CA PRO A 33 -0.82 3.98 13.18
C PRO A 33 0.49 3.26 12.89
N LEU A 34 1.64 3.86 13.20
CA LEU A 34 2.95 3.19 13.10
C LEU A 34 3.05 1.96 14.00
N SER A 35 2.30 1.93 15.11
CA SER A 35 2.22 0.76 15.98
C SER A 35 1.56 -0.47 15.33
N SER A 36 0.89 -0.30 14.20
CA SER A 36 0.35 -1.42 13.42
C SER A 36 1.38 -2.04 12.47
N VAL A 37 2.53 -1.39 12.24
CA VAL A 37 3.57 -1.92 11.34
C VAL A 37 4.30 -3.07 12.02
N LEU A 38 4.18 -4.27 11.45
CA LEU A 38 4.84 -5.48 11.95
C LEU A 38 6.21 -5.68 11.31
N SER A 39 6.32 -5.40 10.01
CA SER A 39 7.59 -5.43 9.27
C SER A 39 7.46 -4.68 7.96
N ALA A 40 8.59 -4.25 7.39
CA ALA A 40 8.67 -3.68 6.05
C ALA A 40 9.85 -4.28 5.30
N ARG A 41 9.69 -4.53 4.00
CA ARG A 41 10.77 -5.00 3.11
C ARG A 41 10.68 -4.40 1.72
N VAL A 42 11.84 -4.26 1.08
CA VAL A 42 11.94 -3.93 -0.34
C VAL A 42 11.52 -5.14 -1.18
N THR A 43 10.96 -4.87 -2.37
CA THR A 43 10.68 -5.87 -3.40
C THR A 43 11.02 -5.30 -4.77
N ASP A 44 11.64 -6.11 -5.63
CA ASP A 44 11.99 -5.68 -7.00
C ASP A 44 10.78 -5.66 -7.94
N LYS A 45 9.65 -6.24 -7.51
CA LYS A 45 8.46 -6.46 -8.34
C LYS A 45 7.17 -6.27 -7.54
N ALA A 46 6.86 -5.02 -7.17
CA ALA A 46 5.68 -4.71 -6.35
C ALA A 46 4.37 -5.29 -6.92
N LEU A 47 4.15 -5.23 -8.24
CA LEU A 47 2.93 -5.81 -8.84
C LEU A 47 2.83 -7.34 -8.65
N GLY A 48 3.96 -8.03 -8.59
CA GLY A 48 4.01 -9.48 -8.38
C GLY A 48 3.73 -9.90 -6.95
N GLU A 49 3.56 -8.95 -6.04
CA GLU A 49 3.27 -9.16 -4.62
C GLU A 49 1.77 -9.02 -4.30
N VAL A 50 0.98 -8.55 -5.28
CA VAL A 50 -0.47 -8.33 -5.14
C VAL A 50 -1.21 -9.55 -5.67
N PHE A 51 -1.99 -10.19 -4.80
CA PHE A 51 -2.75 -11.39 -5.12
C PHE A 51 -4.21 -11.29 -4.68
N GLY A 52 -5.03 -12.18 -5.22
CA GLY A 52 -6.43 -12.32 -4.83
C GLY A 52 -7.40 -11.51 -5.67
N MET A 53 -8.65 -11.46 -5.21
CA MET A 53 -9.72 -10.75 -5.90
C MET A 53 -9.74 -9.29 -5.48
N ARG A 54 -9.81 -8.40 -6.45
CA ARG A 54 -10.04 -6.97 -6.21
C ARG A 54 -11.41 -6.75 -5.59
N PHE A 55 -11.46 -6.02 -4.48
CA PHE A 55 -12.72 -5.66 -3.84
C PHE A 55 -13.51 -4.70 -4.74
N PRO A 56 -14.79 -5.00 -5.04
CA PRO A 56 -15.60 -4.18 -5.95
C PRO A 56 -15.78 -2.76 -5.40
N GLY A 57 -15.82 -1.77 -6.31
CA GLY A 57 -16.03 -0.36 -5.99
C GLY A 57 -14.76 0.46 -5.67
N THR A 58 -13.57 -0.14 -5.74
CA THR A 58 -12.30 0.57 -5.45
C THR A 58 -11.46 0.76 -6.71
N GLY A 59 -11.72 1.79 -7.52
CA GLY A 59 -10.87 2.25 -8.65
C GLY A 59 -11.22 1.73 -10.06
N LEU A 60 -10.73 2.42 -11.10
CA LEU A 60 -10.87 2.00 -12.51
C LEU A 60 -9.97 0.79 -12.85
N PRO A 61 -10.42 -0.12 -13.73
CA PRO A 61 -9.56 -1.14 -14.32
C PRO A 61 -8.53 -0.50 -15.27
N GLY A 62 -7.23 -0.66 -15.00
CA GLY A 62 -6.14 -0.13 -15.83
C GLY A 62 -4.86 -0.98 -15.73
N LEU A 63 -3.76 -0.51 -16.33
CA LEU A 63 -2.42 -1.14 -16.26
C LEU A 63 -1.78 -1.09 -14.85
N GLU A 64 -2.52 -0.64 -13.84
CA GLU A 64 -2.07 -0.35 -12.49
C GLU A 64 -2.91 -1.16 -11.49
N LEU A 65 -2.28 -1.64 -10.40
CA LEU A 65 -2.97 -2.34 -9.32
C LEU A 65 -3.12 -1.38 -8.15
N VAL A 66 -4.22 -0.60 -8.19
CA VAL A 66 -4.54 0.41 -7.18
C VAL A 66 -5.87 0.07 -6.51
N GLY A 67 -5.88 -0.20 -5.21
CA GLY A 67 -7.09 -0.45 -4.42
C GLY A 67 -6.94 -1.61 -3.45
N THR A 68 -8.07 -2.15 -3.01
CA THR A 68 -8.11 -3.23 -2.01
C THR A 68 -8.22 -4.60 -2.69
N PHE A 69 -7.36 -5.54 -2.29
CA PHE A 69 -7.34 -6.92 -2.77
C PHE A 69 -7.52 -7.87 -1.60
N ILE A 70 -8.30 -8.93 -1.81
CA ILE A 70 -8.62 -9.93 -0.80
C ILE A 70 -8.09 -11.28 -1.28
N SER A 71 -7.18 -11.86 -0.50
CA SER A 71 -6.64 -13.20 -0.68
C SER A 71 -6.94 -14.05 0.54
N ALA A 72 -7.13 -15.35 0.34
CA ALA A 72 -7.29 -16.30 1.45
C ALA A 72 -5.98 -16.44 2.27
N ASP A 73 -4.83 -16.34 1.59
CA ASP A 73 -3.52 -16.58 2.22
C ASP A 73 -2.88 -15.31 2.79
N LEU A 74 -3.21 -14.15 2.23
CA LEU A 74 -2.57 -12.86 2.54
C LEU A 74 -3.53 -11.82 3.13
N GLY A 75 -4.80 -12.20 3.35
CA GLY A 75 -5.82 -11.31 3.85
C GLY A 75 -6.09 -10.11 2.95
N ARG A 76 -6.23 -8.93 3.57
CA ARG A 76 -6.55 -7.64 2.95
C ARG A 76 -5.26 -6.90 2.61
N THR A 77 -5.00 -6.78 1.31
CA THR A 77 -3.90 -5.98 0.77
C THR A 77 -4.42 -4.64 0.26
N PHE A 78 -3.83 -3.54 0.74
CA PHE A 78 -3.97 -2.24 0.08
C PHE A 78 -2.80 -2.06 -0.90
N ALA A 79 -3.11 -2.08 -2.19
CA ALA A 79 -2.11 -1.98 -3.23
C ALA A 79 -2.13 -0.60 -3.89
N VAL A 80 -0.96 0.00 -4.09
CA VAL A 80 -0.75 1.20 -4.91
C VAL A 80 0.45 0.96 -5.82
N CYS A 81 0.27 0.07 -6.80
CA CYS A 81 1.33 -0.45 -7.65
C CYS A 81 1.21 0.08 -9.09
N HIS A 82 2.31 0.64 -9.61
CA HIS A 82 2.36 1.27 -10.93
C HIS A 82 3.46 0.63 -11.80
N GLY A 83 3.14 0.35 -13.07
CA GLY A 83 4.12 -0.10 -14.06
C GLY A 83 4.84 -1.41 -13.71
N ARG A 84 6.15 -1.47 -13.94
CA ARG A 84 7.03 -2.56 -13.49
C ARG A 84 8.18 -1.91 -12.73
N GLY A 85 8.20 -2.03 -11.42
CA GLY A 85 9.21 -1.37 -10.60
C GLY A 85 9.32 -1.94 -9.20
N GLU A 86 10.38 -1.49 -8.53
CA GLU A 86 10.68 -1.75 -7.14
C GLU A 86 9.63 -1.09 -6.24
N GLY A 87 9.55 -1.55 -5.01
CA GLY A 87 8.58 -1.03 -4.06
C GLY A 87 8.78 -1.60 -2.67
N VAL A 88 7.78 -1.37 -1.83
CA VAL A 88 7.76 -1.87 -0.46
C VAL A 88 6.57 -2.78 -0.23
N VAL A 89 6.80 -3.81 0.56
CA VAL A 89 5.76 -4.60 1.22
C VAL A 89 5.84 -4.28 2.70
N ILE A 90 4.72 -3.82 3.26
CA ILE A 90 4.60 -3.50 4.68
C ILE A 90 3.52 -4.42 5.25
N GLU A 91 3.92 -5.28 6.17
CA GLU A 91 3.02 -6.17 6.91
C GLU A 91 2.44 -5.40 8.10
N LEU A 92 1.13 -5.53 8.30
CA LEU A 92 0.35 -4.75 9.26
C LEU A 92 -0.42 -5.67 10.21
N ASP A 93 -0.62 -5.20 11.44
CA ASP A 93 -1.58 -5.78 12.37
C ASP A 93 -3.00 -5.40 11.90
N VAL A 94 -3.71 -6.39 11.38
CA VAL A 94 -5.06 -6.23 10.84
C VAL A 94 -6.08 -5.74 11.88
N ASP A 95 -5.90 -6.05 13.16
CA ASP A 95 -6.81 -5.62 14.22
C ASP A 95 -6.69 -4.12 14.52
N VAL A 96 -5.54 -3.52 14.19
CA VAL A 96 -5.27 -2.08 14.36
C VAL A 96 -5.47 -1.32 13.05
N ALA A 97 -4.93 -1.83 11.95
CA ALA A 97 -4.90 -1.16 10.66
C ALA A 97 -6.15 -1.44 9.79
N GLY A 98 -6.85 -2.55 10.03
CA GLY A 98 -7.93 -3.03 9.15
C GLY A 98 -7.47 -3.63 7.82
N PHE A 99 -6.14 -3.71 7.63
CA PHE A 99 -5.44 -4.32 6.50
C PHE A 99 -4.32 -5.20 7.04
N ASP A 100 -4.07 -6.31 6.37
CA ASP A 100 -2.97 -7.22 6.69
C ASP A 100 -1.66 -6.74 6.06
N ARG A 101 -1.74 -6.02 4.93
CA ARG A 101 -0.54 -5.51 4.26
C ARG A 101 -0.80 -4.34 3.33
N VAL A 102 0.27 -3.59 3.09
CA VAL A 102 0.39 -2.61 2.03
C VAL A 102 1.44 -3.06 1.02
N VAL A 103 1.15 -2.89 -0.26
CA VAL A 103 2.13 -3.08 -1.35
C VAL A 103 2.13 -1.85 -2.23
N ALA A 104 3.25 -1.16 -2.33
CA ALA A 104 3.33 0.10 -3.06
C ALA A 104 4.61 0.19 -3.90
N THR A 105 4.47 0.63 -5.15
CA THR A 105 5.61 1.03 -5.98
C THR A 105 6.03 2.44 -5.56
N VAL A 106 7.24 2.61 -5.05
CA VAL A 106 7.78 3.88 -4.53
C VAL A 106 9.12 4.19 -5.19
N ASP A 107 9.55 5.46 -5.14
CA ASP A 107 10.79 5.89 -5.79
C ASP A 107 12.06 5.46 -5.04
N ASP A 108 12.01 5.38 -3.70
CA ASP A 108 13.14 4.99 -2.84
C ASP A 108 12.66 4.01 -1.74
N PRO A 109 12.54 2.71 -2.06
CA PRO A 109 12.00 1.72 -1.12
C PRO A 109 12.94 1.46 0.07
N GLU A 110 14.26 1.57 -0.11
CA GLU A 110 15.23 1.42 0.96
C GLU A 110 15.08 2.50 2.04
N ALA A 111 14.88 3.77 1.64
CA ALA A 111 14.65 4.85 2.59
C ALA A 111 13.40 4.59 3.43
N ILE A 112 12.29 4.14 2.82
CA ILE A 112 11.05 3.83 3.53
C ILE A 112 11.25 2.70 4.55
N VAL A 113 11.94 1.62 4.16
CA VAL A 113 12.19 0.50 5.08
C VAL A 113 13.12 0.91 6.23
N ALA A 114 14.14 1.72 5.94
CA ALA A 114 15.05 2.25 6.96
C ALA A 114 14.31 3.15 7.97
N GLU A 115 13.32 3.94 7.53
CA GLU A 115 12.52 4.77 8.42
C GLU A 115 11.53 3.98 9.28
N LEU A 116 11.15 2.75 8.88
CA LEU A 116 10.23 1.88 9.61
C LEU A 116 10.92 0.86 10.52
N SER A 117 12.24 0.74 10.44
CA SER A 117 13.07 -0.14 11.29
C SER A 117 13.37 0.50 12.64
#